data_AF-A0A7S1N5Q5-F1
#
_entry.id   AF-A0A7S1N5Q5-F1
#
_cell.length_a   1.000
_cell.length_b   1.000
_cell.length_c   1.000
_cell.angle_alpha   90.00
_cell.angle_beta   90.00
_cell.angle_gamma   90.00
#
_symmetry.space_group_name_H-M   'P 1'
#
loop_
_entity.id
_entity.type
_entity.pdbx_description
1 polymer ?
#
loop_
_entity_poly.entity_id
_entity_poly.type
_entity_poly.pdbx_seq_one_letter_code
_entity_poly.pdbx_strand_id
1 'polypeptide(L)'
;RTRWEMEKEGLFSLEGCVEMAWLLGLVSHFDGRLPSGETYSGWVDSKTKSPIADLDIKTQYETYILEHTGIRLVEPELFGGYSPHRKLFYQQVSIDQEMKPIEVSKEEALAFRRQHGDHCEVWDAGADRWLVRLKKGAQIYVPKALQFDRLPPGGGATGAGR
;
A
#
# COMPACT_ATOMS: atom_id res chain seq x y z
N ARG A 1 -3.90 -9.32 23.98
CA ARG A 1 -3.06 -9.95 25.02
C ARG A 1 -1.64 -9.39 24.93
N THR A 2 -1.01 -9.54 23.78
CA THR A 2 0.30 -8.96 23.40
C THR A 2 0.47 -7.47 23.71
N ARG A 3 -0.56 -6.63 23.49
CA ARG A 3 -0.52 -5.20 23.89
C ARG A 3 -0.27 -5.01 25.39
N TRP A 4 -0.93 -5.79 26.25
CA TRP A 4 -0.80 -5.66 27.71
C TRP A 4 0.58 -6.11 28.19
N GLU A 5 1.17 -7.13 27.58
CA GLU A 5 2.55 -7.56 27.87
C GLU A 5 3.55 -6.43 27.61
N MET A 6 3.42 -5.78 26.46
CA MET A 6 4.23 -4.61 26.12
C MET A 6 3.98 -3.43 27.07
N GLU A 7 2.72 -3.17 27.46
CA GLU A 7 2.38 -2.09 28.41
C GLU A 7 2.87 -2.33 29.84
N LYS A 8 2.92 -3.59 30.29
CA LYS A 8 3.28 -3.96 31.67
C LYS A 8 4.77 -4.25 31.83
N GLU A 9 5.37 -4.99 30.89
CA GLU A 9 6.72 -5.55 31.02
C GLU A 9 7.70 -4.99 29.97
N GLY A 10 7.20 -4.31 28.93
CA GLY A 10 8.04 -3.73 27.87
C GLY A 10 8.70 -4.75 26.95
N LEU A 11 8.34 -6.03 27.09
CA LEU A 11 8.92 -7.18 26.40
C LEU A 11 7.80 -8.18 26.10
N PHE A 12 7.90 -8.94 25.01
CA PHE A 12 6.94 -10.02 24.74
C PHE A 12 7.32 -11.28 25.52
N SER A 13 6.32 -12.02 26.02
CA SER A 13 6.53 -13.41 26.45
C SER A 13 6.85 -14.32 25.26
N LEU A 14 7.23 -15.59 25.51
CA LEU A 14 7.37 -16.56 24.41
C LEU A 14 6.04 -16.72 23.67
N GLU A 15 4.97 -16.89 24.44
CA GLU A 15 3.60 -17.00 23.96
C GLU A 15 3.17 -15.76 23.18
N GLY A 16 3.53 -14.57 23.68
CA GLY A 16 3.32 -13.30 23.01
C GLY A 16 4.06 -13.20 21.68
N CYS A 17 5.31 -13.67 21.61
CA CYS A 17 6.08 -13.74 20.36
C CYS A 17 5.46 -14.71 19.36
N VAL A 18 4.97 -15.88 19.80
CA VAL A 18 4.27 -16.82 18.91
C VAL A 18 2.97 -16.22 18.37
N GLU A 19 2.16 -15.59 19.22
CA GLU A 19 0.92 -14.92 18.82
C GLU A 19 1.22 -13.80 17.79
N MET A 20 2.23 -12.97 18.05
CA MET A 20 2.62 -11.89 17.14
C MET A 20 3.21 -12.42 15.82
N ALA A 21 4.08 -13.43 15.86
CA ALA A 21 4.67 -14.02 14.66
C ALA A 21 3.60 -14.63 13.76
N TRP A 22 2.57 -15.24 14.33
CA TRP A 22 1.43 -15.75 13.58
C TRP A 22 0.57 -14.62 12.99
N LEU A 23 0.23 -13.59 13.79
CA LEU A 23 -0.56 -12.42 13.33
C LEU A 23 0.13 -11.62 12.22
N LEU A 24 1.46 -11.52 12.26
CA LEU A 24 2.30 -10.87 11.25
C LEU A 24 2.53 -11.76 10.01
N GLY A 25 2.05 -13.00 10.03
CA GLY A 25 2.25 -13.97 8.94
C GLY A 25 3.69 -14.44 8.79
N LEU A 26 4.53 -14.33 9.82
CA LEU A 26 5.92 -14.81 9.83
C LEU A 26 5.97 -16.34 9.97
N VAL A 27 5.03 -16.90 10.72
CA VAL A 27 4.84 -18.34 10.86
C VAL A 27 3.41 -18.74 10.49
N SER A 28 3.26 -19.98 10.04
CA SER A 28 1.96 -20.58 9.73
C SER A 28 1.91 -22.00 10.28
N HIS A 29 0.73 -22.46 10.71
CA HIS A 29 0.56 -23.84 11.10
C HIS A 29 0.55 -24.74 9.86
N PHE A 30 1.36 -25.78 9.86
CA PHE A 30 1.40 -26.80 8.82
C PHE A 30 1.01 -28.15 9.42
N ASP A 31 0.19 -28.90 8.70
CA ASP A 31 -0.17 -30.27 9.03
C ASP A 31 -0.16 -31.10 7.75
N GLY A 32 0.88 -31.91 7.57
CA GLY A 32 1.07 -32.67 6.33
C GLY A 32 2.46 -33.26 6.18
N ARG A 33 2.84 -33.61 4.95
CA ARG A 33 4.19 -34.11 4.63
C ARG A 33 5.11 -32.98 4.20
N LEU A 34 6.26 -32.87 4.86
CA LEU A 34 7.33 -31.97 4.48
C LEU A 34 7.97 -32.40 3.16
N PRO A 35 8.73 -31.51 2.48
CA PRO A 35 9.53 -31.86 1.32
C PRO A 35 10.54 -33.00 1.57
N SER A 36 10.94 -33.22 2.83
CA SER A 36 11.77 -34.35 3.27
C SER A 36 11.03 -35.70 3.22
N GLY A 37 9.71 -35.71 3.06
CA GLY A 37 8.86 -36.89 3.08
C GLY A 37 8.29 -37.24 4.47
N GLU A 38 8.79 -36.61 5.52
CA GLU A 38 8.32 -36.80 6.90
C GLU A 38 6.98 -36.11 7.15
N THR A 39 6.10 -36.74 7.92
CA THR A 39 4.87 -36.09 8.42
C THR A 39 5.22 -35.14 9.55
N TYR A 40 4.75 -33.89 9.45
CA TYR A 40 4.97 -32.83 10.42
C TYR A 40 3.66 -32.10 10.71
N SER A 41 3.45 -31.79 11.99
CA SER A 41 2.34 -30.97 12.47
C SER A 41 2.92 -29.95 13.45
N GLY A 42 2.83 -28.67 13.12
CA GLY A 42 3.44 -27.60 13.92
C GLY A 42 3.69 -26.32 13.12
N TRP A 43 4.51 -25.44 13.68
CA TRP A 43 4.84 -24.16 13.06
C TRP A 43 5.87 -24.32 11.93
N VAL A 44 5.65 -23.61 10.83
CA VAL A 44 6.65 -23.43 9.78
C VAL A 44 6.87 -21.95 9.51
N ASP A 45 8.09 -21.58 9.14
CA ASP A 45 8.40 -20.24 8.61
C ASP A 45 7.59 -20.01 7.32
N SER A 46 6.89 -18.90 7.24
CA SER A 46 5.99 -18.60 6.13
C SER A 46 6.71 -18.37 4.80
N LYS A 47 7.97 -17.91 4.82
CA LYS A 47 8.80 -17.65 3.64
C LYS A 47 9.49 -18.92 3.14
N THR A 48 10.14 -19.67 4.02
CA THR A 48 10.95 -20.85 3.65
C THR A 48 10.17 -22.15 3.69
N LYS A 49 9.01 -22.18 4.36
CA LYS A 49 8.21 -23.37 4.65
C LYS A 49 8.98 -24.44 5.45
N SER A 50 10.04 -24.04 6.14
CA SER A 50 10.81 -24.93 7.01
C SER A 50 10.18 -25.00 8.40
N PRO A 51 10.19 -26.17 9.08
CA PRO A 51 9.75 -26.31 10.46
C PRO A 51 10.48 -25.35 11.40
N ILE A 52 9.76 -24.84 12.39
CA ILE A 52 10.31 -24.02 13.46
C ILE A 52 9.72 -24.46 14.80
N ALA A 53 10.57 -24.60 15.83
CA ALA A 53 10.11 -24.92 17.17
C ALA A 53 9.63 -23.66 17.90
N ASP A 54 8.63 -23.79 18.77
CA ASP A 54 8.06 -22.68 19.53
C ASP A 54 9.11 -21.87 20.30
N LEU A 55 10.10 -22.56 20.89
CA LEU A 55 11.22 -21.97 21.63
C LEU A 55 12.12 -21.07 20.76
N ASP A 56 12.21 -21.34 19.46
CA ASP A 56 13.06 -20.63 18.53
C ASP A 56 12.37 -19.41 17.90
N ILE A 57 11.02 -19.38 17.89
CA ILE A 57 10.21 -18.29 17.33
C ILE A 57 10.62 -16.94 17.93
N LYS A 58 10.79 -16.88 19.26
CA LYS A 58 11.18 -15.66 19.95
C LYS A 58 12.56 -15.20 19.50
N THR A 59 13.57 -16.06 19.57
CA THR A 59 14.95 -15.76 19.15
C THR A 59 15.03 -15.32 17.69
N GLN A 60 14.20 -15.91 16.82
CA GLN A 60 14.27 -15.65 15.37
C GLN A 60 13.49 -14.39 14.94
N TYR A 61 12.35 -14.09 15.57
CA TYR A 61 11.45 -13.04 15.07
C TYR A 61 11.23 -11.87 16.03
N GLU A 62 11.61 -11.95 17.32
CA GLU A 62 11.32 -10.86 18.27
C GLU A 62 11.85 -9.50 17.78
N THR A 63 13.08 -9.44 17.26
CA THR A 63 13.63 -8.20 16.67
C THR A 63 12.75 -7.66 15.55
N TYR A 64 12.33 -8.52 14.61
CA TYR A 64 11.47 -8.14 13.49
C TYR A 64 10.10 -7.65 13.99
N ILE A 65 9.51 -8.36 14.96
CA ILE A 65 8.21 -8.01 15.55
C ILE A 65 8.31 -6.62 16.19
N LEU A 66 9.37 -6.32 16.95
CA LEU A 66 9.57 -5.03 17.60
C LEU A 66 9.76 -3.89 16.59
N GLU A 67 10.52 -4.11 15.52
CA GLU A 67 10.78 -3.12 14.47
C GLU A 67 9.52 -2.80 13.63
N HIS A 68 8.63 -3.78 13.46
CA HIS A 68 7.46 -3.71 12.57
C HIS A 68 6.12 -3.63 13.31
N THR A 69 6.12 -3.32 14.60
CA THR A 69 4.91 -3.11 15.41
C THR A 69 5.04 -1.85 16.28
N GLY A 70 3.92 -1.37 16.83
CA GLY A 70 3.91 -0.13 17.62
C GLY A 70 4.06 1.15 16.78
N ILE A 71 4.43 2.25 17.45
CA ILE A 71 4.61 3.57 16.83
C ILE A 71 5.95 3.60 16.08
N ARG A 72 5.88 3.70 14.74
CA ARG A 72 7.06 3.71 13.87
C ARG A 72 6.87 4.60 12.65
N LEU A 73 7.89 4.66 11.79
CA LEU A 73 7.81 5.35 10.50
C LEU A 73 6.80 4.66 9.57
N VAL A 74 6.18 5.43 8.68
CA VAL A 74 5.26 4.86 7.70
C VAL A 74 6.01 4.00 6.70
N GLU A 75 5.64 2.74 6.63
CA GLU A 75 6.06 1.80 5.59
C GLU A 75 5.13 1.98 4.38
N PRO A 76 5.61 2.50 3.23
CA PRO A 76 4.76 2.80 2.08
C PRO A 76 3.97 1.60 1.56
N GLU A 77 4.48 0.38 1.74
CA GLU A 77 3.89 -0.88 1.33
C GLU A 77 2.55 -1.14 2.02
N LEU A 78 2.38 -0.65 3.26
CA LEU A 78 1.14 -0.79 4.03
C LEU A 78 0.06 0.22 3.59
N PHE A 79 0.42 1.24 2.82
CA PHE A 79 -0.45 2.38 2.50
C PHE A 79 -0.46 2.70 1.00
N GLY A 80 -0.36 1.68 0.14
CA GLY A 80 -0.49 1.83 -1.31
C GLY A 80 0.55 2.76 -1.95
N GLY A 81 1.78 2.78 -1.41
CA GLY A 81 2.85 3.66 -1.88
C GLY A 81 2.81 5.07 -1.28
N TYR A 82 2.01 5.31 -0.24
CA TYR A 82 2.01 6.59 0.47
C TYR A 82 3.41 6.91 1.02
N SER A 83 3.90 8.10 0.67
CA SER A 83 5.12 8.65 1.22
C SER A 83 4.84 10.03 1.83
N PRO A 84 5.12 10.24 3.13
CA PRO A 84 4.96 11.55 3.76
C PRO A 84 5.92 12.61 3.18
N HIS A 85 7.05 12.18 2.59
CA HIS A 85 7.98 13.07 1.89
C HIS A 85 7.48 13.49 0.50
N ARG A 86 6.50 12.77 -0.06
CA ARG A 86 5.91 13.03 -1.37
C ARG A 86 4.38 12.98 -1.30
N LYS A 87 3.80 13.77 -0.39
CA LYS A 87 2.35 13.79 -0.22
C LYS A 87 1.69 14.40 -1.46
N LEU A 88 0.93 13.60 -2.20
CA LEU A 88 0.26 14.00 -3.43
C LEU A 88 -0.87 14.99 -3.15
N PHE A 89 -0.85 16.12 -3.87
CA PHE A 89 -1.94 17.09 -3.95
C PHE A 89 -2.24 17.42 -5.40
N TYR A 90 -3.50 17.72 -5.70
CA TYR A 90 -3.89 18.27 -6.98
C TYR A 90 -4.15 19.76 -6.83
N GLN A 91 -3.51 20.56 -7.67
CA GLN A 91 -3.80 21.98 -7.78
C GLN A 91 -4.61 22.23 -9.05
N GLN A 92 -5.79 22.82 -8.89
CA GLN A 92 -6.58 23.28 -10.02
C GLN A 92 -5.92 24.54 -10.62
N VAL A 93 -5.67 24.50 -11.92
CA VAL A 93 -5.09 25.61 -12.68
C VAL A 93 -5.87 25.81 -13.98
N SER A 94 -5.94 27.05 -14.44
CA SER A 94 -6.48 27.36 -15.77
C SER A 94 -5.33 27.43 -16.76
N ILE A 95 -5.44 26.75 -17.89
CA ILE A 95 -4.41 26.77 -18.93
C ILE A 95 -4.49 28.07 -19.73
N ASP A 96 -3.34 28.66 -20.02
CA ASP A 96 -3.21 29.91 -20.78
C ASP A 96 -3.08 29.69 -22.28
N GLN A 97 -2.78 28.46 -22.69
CA GLN A 97 -2.54 28.03 -24.06
C GLN A 97 -3.35 26.77 -24.39
N GLU A 98 -3.61 26.56 -25.67
CA GLU A 98 -4.28 25.35 -26.16
C GLU A 98 -3.32 24.15 -26.09
N MET A 99 -3.80 23.01 -25.59
CA MET A 99 -3.00 21.78 -25.48
C MET A 99 -2.96 21.03 -26.80
N LYS A 100 -2.01 20.09 -26.92
CA LYS A 100 -2.05 19.11 -28.01
C LYS A 100 -3.27 18.19 -27.84
N PRO A 101 -3.91 17.76 -28.94
CA PRO A 101 -4.99 16.78 -28.85
C PRO A 101 -4.53 15.49 -28.18
N ILE A 102 -5.43 14.87 -27.43
CA ILE A 102 -5.27 13.51 -26.91
C ILE A 102 -6.31 12.59 -27.54
N GLU A 103 -5.94 11.34 -27.74
CA GLU A 103 -6.83 10.30 -28.25
C GLU A 103 -7.58 9.64 -27.10
N VAL A 104 -8.89 9.51 -27.25
CA VAL A 104 -9.82 8.95 -26.26
C VAL A 104 -10.95 8.21 -26.97
N SER A 105 -11.75 7.48 -26.20
CA SER A 105 -13.01 6.92 -26.70
C SER A 105 -14.04 8.02 -27.01
N LYS A 106 -15.05 7.70 -27.82
CA LYS A 106 -16.18 8.59 -28.09
C LYS A 106 -16.89 9.05 -26.82
N GLU A 107 -17.09 8.14 -25.87
CA GLU A 107 -17.79 8.40 -24.62
C GLU A 107 -17.03 9.41 -23.74
N GLU A 108 -15.71 9.24 -23.63
CA GLU A 108 -14.84 10.18 -22.91
C GLU A 108 -14.79 11.54 -23.60
N ALA A 109 -14.70 11.59 -24.93
CA ALA A 109 -14.69 12.85 -25.66
C ALA A 109 -15.96 13.69 -25.35
N LEU A 110 -17.13 13.05 -25.36
CA LEU A 110 -18.37 13.70 -24.97
C LEU A 110 -18.41 14.10 -23.49
N ALA A 111 -17.76 13.33 -22.60
CA ALA A 111 -17.59 13.71 -21.19
C ALA A 111 -16.72 14.96 -21.03
N PHE A 112 -15.57 15.03 -21.72
CA PHE A 112 -14.71 16.22 -21.74
C PHE A 112 -15.44 17.46 -22.26
N ARG A 113 -16.15 17.34 -23.39
CA ARG A 113 -16.95 18.44 -23.95
C ARG A 113 -18.04 18.91 -23.00
N ARG A 114 -18.73 17.99 -22.30
CA ARG A 114 -19.74 18.35 -21.28
C ARG A 114 -19.14 19.11 -20.10
N GLN A 115 -17.96 18.70 -19.61
CA GLN A 115 -17.32 19.31 -18.45
C GLN A 115 -16.69 20.68 -18.77
N HIS A 116 -16.07 20.84 -19.94
CA HIS A 116 -15.27 22.02 -20.29
C HIS A 116 -15.96 22.99 -21.26
N GLY A 117 -17.09 22.61 -21.86
CA GLY A 117 -17.87 23.46 -22.76
C GLY A 117 -17.01 24.03 -23.89
N ASP A 118 -17.04 25.35 -24.05
CA ASP A 118 -16.30 26.08 -25.10
C ASP A 118 -14.79 25.98 -24.97
N HIS A 119 -14.28 25.58 -23.81
CA HIS A 119 -12.85 25.37 -23.57
C HIS A 119 -12.38 23.96 -23.96
N CYS A 120 -13.18 23.16 -24.66
CA CYS A 120 -12.81 21.83 -25.14
C CYS A 120 -13.37 21.58 -26.53
N GLU A 121 -12.51 21.19 -27.47
CA GLU A 121 -12.91 20.75 -28.81
C GLU A 121 -12.77 19.24 -28.94
N VAL A 122 -13.73 18.62 -29.62
CA VAL A 122 -13.75 17.17 -29.84
C VAL A 122 -14.13 16.84 -31.26
N TRP A 123 -13.48 15.85 -31.86
CA TRP A 123 -13.76 15.42 -33.23
C TRP A 123 -13.42 13.94 -33.45
N ASP A 124 -14.10 13.33 -34.41
CA ASP A 124 -13.86 11.95 -34.85
C ASP A 124 -12.56 11.87 -35.66
N ALA A 125 -11.68 10.95 -35.28
CA ALA A 125 -10.41 10.68 -35.96
C ALA A 125 -10.42 9.34 -36.74
N GLY A 126 -11.57 8.70 -36.83
CA GLY A 126 -11.78 7.41 -37.50
C GLY A 126 -11.26 6.22 -36.70
N ALA A 127 -11.70 5.02 -37.09
CA ALA A 127 -11.36 3.76 -36.43
C ALA A 127 -11.70 3.72 -34.93
N ASP A 128 -12.86 4.28 -34.56
CA ASP A 128 -13.36 4.38 -33.17
C ASP A 128 -12.50 5.23 -32.23
N ARG A 129 -11.66 6.11 -32.81
CA ARG A 129 -10.79 7.03 -32.07
C ARG A 129 -11.34 8.43 -32.15
N TRP A 130 -11.44 9.09 -31.00
CA TRP A 130 -11.84 10.49 -30.90
C TRP A 130 -10.69 11.30 -30.37
N LEU A 131 -10.57 12.54 -30.85
CA LEU A 131 -9.57 13.47 -30.36
C LEU A 131 -10.23 14.53 -29.50
N VAL A 132 -9.60 14.84 -28.36
CA VAL A 132 -9.99 15.90 -27.43
C VAL A 132 -8.88 16.92 -27.36
N ARG A 133 -9.22 18.20 -27.42
CA ARG A 133 -8.28 19.31 -27.23
C ARG A 133 -8.82 20.32 -26.24
N LEU A 134 -8.08 20.51 -25.15
CA LEU A 134 -8.37 21.58 -24.17
C LEU A 134 -7.81 22.91 -24.66
N LYS A 135 -8.67 23.93 -24.67
CA LYS A 135 -8.37 25.30 -25.11
C LYS A 135 -8.00 26.17 -23.92
N LYS A 136 -7.38 27.32 -24.24
CA LYS A 136 -7.15 28.41 -23.27
C LYS A 136 -8.39 28.64 -22.40
N GLY A 137 -8.19 28.71 -21.10
CA GLY A 137 -9.23 28.85 -20.09
C GLY A 137 -9.69 27.53 -19.46
N ALA A 138 -9.43 26.37 -20.08
CA ALA A 138 -9.78 25.08 -19.50
C ALA A 138 -9.09 24.88 -18.14
N GLN A 139 -9.82 24.30 -17.19
CA GLN A 139 -9.30 24.03 -15.86
C GLN A 139 -8.79 22.58 -15.78
N ILE A 140 -7.56 22.38 -15.34
CA ILE A 140 -6.95 21.07 -15.15
C ILE A 140 -6.47 20.90 -13.71
N TYR A 141 -6.31 19.66 -13.28
CA TYR A 141 -5.69 19.31 -12.01
C TYR A 141 -4.24 18.89 -12.24
N VAL A 142 -3.28 19.67 -11.74
CA VAL A 142 -1.85 19.36 -11.83
C VAL A 142 -1.39 18.72 -10.53
N PRO A 143 -0.83 17.49 -10.56
CA PRO A 143 -0.29 16.86 -9.37
C PRO A 143 0.98 17.59 -8.90
N LYS A 144 1.09 17.80 -7.59
CA LYS A 144 2.29 18.29 -6.90
C LYS A 144 2.52 17.50 -5.62
N ALA A 145 3.76 17.55 -5.12
CA ALA A 145 4.13 16.93 -3.86
C ALA A 145 4.41 17.99 -2.80
N LEU A 146 3.95 17.75 -1.57
CA LEU A 146 4.40 18.48 -0.39
C LEU A 146 5.21 17.55 0.50
N GLN A 147 6.23 18.11 1.15
CA GLN A 147 6.90 17.47 2.26
C GLN A 147 6.04 17.68 3.50
N PHE A 148 5.59 16.59 4.11
CA PHE A 148 4.77 16.65 5.32
C PHE A 148 5.65 16.37 6.54
N ASP A 149 5.80 17.35 7.43
CA ASP A 149 6.71 17.27 8.58
C ASP A 149 6.24 16.25 9.64
N ARG A 150 4.94 15.96 9.66
CA ARG A 150 4.37 14.91 10.50
C ARG A 150 4.39 13.60 9.74
N LEU A 151 5.38 12.77 10.02
CA LEU A 151 5.36 11.35 9.69
C LEU A 151 4.24 10.75 10.55
N PRO A 152 3.07 10.38 9.99
CA PRO A 152 2.03 9.76 10.79
C PRO A 152 2.65 8.50 11.41
N PRO A 153 2.43 8.22 12.70
CA PRO A 153 2.91 6.96 13.26
C PRO A 153 2.27 5.82 12.45
N GLY A 154 3.09 4.91 11.93
CA GLY A 154 2.61 3.66 11.37
C GLY A 154 1.83 2.93 12.46
N GLY A 155 0.51 2.85 12.31
CA GLY A 155 -0.38 2.23 13.27
C GLY A 155 -0.79 0.84 12.78
N GLY A 156 -0.30 -0.21 13.44
CA GLY A 156 -0.63 -1.61 13.13
C GLY A 156 0.59 -2.46 12.81
N ALA A 157 0.49 -3.77 13.02
CA ALA A 157 1.57 -4.73 12.80
C ALA A 157 1.78 -5.00 11.28
N THR A 158 3.00 -4.90 10.75
CA THR A 158 3.26 -5.11 9.32
C THR A 158 2.94 -6.55 8.89
N GLY A 159 1.86 -6.76 8.13
CA GLY A 159 1.43 -8.10 7.69
C GLY A 159 0.13 -8.59 8.33
N ALA A 160 -0.42 -7.88 9.31
CA ALA A 160 -1.74 -8.16 9.85
C ALA A 160 -2.82 -7.87 8.78
N GLY A 161 -3.45 -8.92 8.26
CA GLY A 161 -4.53 -8.83 7.26
C GLY A 161 -4.22 -9.40 5.88
N ARG A 162 -3.12 -10.14 5.71
CA ARG A 162 -2.94 -11.04 4.55
C ARG A 162 -3.51 -12.42 4.81
#